data_AF-A0A1Q8BLR1-F1
#
_entry.id   AF-A0A1Q8BLR1-F1
#
_cell.length_a   1.000
_cell.length_b   1.000
_cell.length_c   1.000
_cell.angle_alpha   90.00
_cell.angle_beta   90.00
_cell.angle_gamma   90.00
#
_symmetry.space_group_name_H-M   'P 1'
#
loop_
_entity.id
_entity.type
_entity.pdbx_description
1 polymer ?
#
loop_
_entity_poly.entity_id
_entity_poly.type
_entity_poly.pdbx_seq_one_letter_code
_entity_poly.pdbx_strand_id
1 'polypeptide(L)'
;MIKGLPRFVHVRGGAYFFMPGIRALRFLSREPKELGSPYAAPAPLASAGPASLKLRAFQAVNSVIVAAIRLTRLPIFVPLRNAFDGLFRGLIVAAAQALINLRREDEGLGVAEERELPQEAEVVREITQQMTQFLYKHYRHGIAERAGNTKTYGLVRASFEVSADLRQDLWVGVFQPGRRYAAYVRFGGPGPLAPPDLEDNGVLSIGVKLLGVPGDKLIDDEKFTQDFTGISAPTFTTPTIYENLKLQQYVYRDIGALYFLNPLDGHYLDAVMQGIYAKTHGSPLEATYWSCVPFLFGAHRAVKYAFRPLSREKTRVPWHPSANYLREAMVK
;
A
#
# COMPACT_ATOMS: atom_id res chain seq x y z
N MET A 1 20.93 -11.63 20.71
CA MET A 1 19.54 -11.79 21.20
C MET A 1 18.84 -10.47 20.94
N ILE A 2 17.77 -10.45 20.14
CA ILE A 2 17.02 -9.21 19.90
C ILE A 2 16.32 -8.83 21.22
N LYS A 3 16.60 -7.63 21.75
CA LYS A 3 16.04 -7.12 23.00
C LYS A 3 15.33 -5.78 22.73
N GLY A 4 14.34 -5.45 23.56
CA GLY A 4 13.71 -4.11 23.57
C GLY A 4 12.51 -3.90 22.64
N LEU A 5 11.90 -4.96 22.09
CA LEU A 5 10.61 -4.87 21.41
C LEU A 5 9.53 -5.49 22.32
N PRO A 6 8.78 -4.70 23.11
CA PRO A 6 7.62 -5.22 23.82
C PRO A 6 6.58 -5.71 22.80
N ARG A 7 5.92 -6.83 23.08
CA ARG A 7 4.73 -7.26 22.33
C ARG A 7 3.54 -6.55 22.95
N PHE A 8 3.01 -5.53 22.27
CA PHE A 8 1.85 -4.76 22.73
C PHE A 8 0.74 -4.66 21.67
N VAL A 9 0.93 -5.29 20.51
CA VAL A 9 0.00 -5.27 19.37
C VAL A 9 -0.56 -6.67 19.13
N HIS A 10 -1.85 -6.76 18.84
CA HIS A 10 -2.52 -7.99 18.41
C HIS A 10 -3.01 -7.85 16.96
N VAL A 11 -2.66 -8.79 16.08
CA VAL A 11 -3.14 -8.78 14.69
C VAL A 11 -4.54 -9.36 14.65
N ARG A 12 -5.54 -8.53 14.29
CA ARG A 12 -6.96 -8.92 14.18
C ARG A 12 -7.48 -9.03 12.75
N GLY A 13 -6.64 -8.72 11.75
CA GLY A 13 -6.99 -8.71 10.32
C GLY A 13 -6.01 -9.51 9.44
N GLY A 14 -6.11 -9.33 8.12
CA GLY A 14 -5.29 -10.08 7.16
C GLY A 14 -3.78 -9.88 7.34
N ALA A 15 -3.05 -10.97 7.55
CA ALA A 15 -1.60 -11.00 7.42
C ALA A 15 -1.22 -11.04 5.92
N TYR A 16 -0.07 -10.45 5.54
CA TYR A 16 0.50 -10.48 4.17
C TYR A 16 -0.01 -9.46 3.13
N PHE A 17 -0.25 -8.22 3.55
CA PHE A 17 -0.77 -7.15 2.67
C PHE A 17 0.19 -6.69 1.56
N PHE A 18 1.52 -6.74 1.79
CA PHE A 18 2.53 -6.28 0.83
C PHE A 18 3.52 -7.36 0.38
N MET A 19 3.79 -8.36 1.21
CA MET A 19 4.71 -9.46 0.94
C MET A 19 4.02 -10.82 1.13
N PRO A 20 4.21 -11.79 0.22
CA PRO A 20 3.77 -13.16 0.47
C PRO A 20 4.50 -13.76 1.69
N GLY A 21 3.83 -14.62 2.45
CA GLY A 21 4.47 -15.40 3.52
C GLY A 21 5.50 -16.39 2.97
N ILE A 22 6.36 -16.96 3.82
CA ILE A 22 7.44 -17.89 3.45
C ILE A 22 6.89 -19.06 2.63
N ARG A 23 5.72 -19.60 2.99
CA ARG A 23 5.08 -20.68 2.23
C ARG A 23 4.80 -20.26 0.80
N ALA A 24 4.23 -19.06 0.62
CA ALA A 24 3.97 -18.49 -0.69
C ALA A 24 5.28 -18.09 -1.41
N LEU A 25 6.31 -17.61 -0.72
CA LEU A 25 7.63 -17.37 -1.33
C LEU A 25 8.29 -18.66 -1.82
N ARG A 26 8.22 -19.74 -1.05
CA ARG A 26 8.68 -21.07 -1.47
C ARG A 26 7.88 -21.58 -2.66
N PHE A 27 6.57 -21.36 -2.67
CA PHE A 27 5.73 -21.70 -3.82
C PHE A 27 6.09 -20.89 -5.07
N LEU A 28 6.22 -19.58 -4.95
CA LEU A 28 6.56 -18.67 -6.06
C LEU A 28 7.99 -18.86 -6.60
N SER A 29 8.87 -19.50 -5.82
CA SER A 29 10.23 -19.85 -6.24
C SER A 29 10.34 -21.26 -6.83
N ARG A 30 9.25 -22.04 -6.88
CA ARG A 30 9.22 -23.34 -7.58
C ARG A 30 8.99 -23.16 -9.07
N GLU A 31 9.46 -24.13 -9.87
CA GLU A 31 9.23 -24.12 -11.30
C GLU A 31 7.74 -24.33 -11.66
N PRO A 32 7.23 -23.73 -12.74
CA PRO A 32 5.81 -23.78 -13.12
C PRO A 32 5.23 -25.19 -13.30
N LYS A 33 6.07 -26.20 -13.57
CA LYS A 33 5.65 -27.58 -13.85
C LYS A 33 5.09 -28.33 -12.64
N GLU A 34 5.28 -27.82 -11.42
CA GLU A 34 4.81 -28.49 -10.18
C GLU A 34 3.41 -28.05 -9.72
N LEU A 35 2.72 -27.21 -10.50
CA LEU A 35 1.46 -26.57 -10.11
C LEU A 35 0.24 -27.30 -10.69
N GLY A 36 -0.10 -28.46 -10.15
CA GLY A 36 -1.45 -29.00 -10.31
C GLY A 36 -2.44 -28.16 -9.49
N SER A 37 -3.56 -27.72 -10.08
CA SER A 37 -4.61 -27.00 -9.35
C SER A 37 -5.80 -27.94 -9.05
N PRO A 38 -5.97 -28.41 -7.80
CA PRO A 38 -7.15 -29.15 -7.36
C PRO A 38 -8.30 -28.25 -6.88
N TYR A 39 -8.18 -26.93 -6.97
CA TYR A 39 -9.15 -26.02 -6.37
C TYR A 39 -10.30 -25.69 -7.33
N ALA A 40 -11.48 -26.21 -7.02
CA ALA A 40 -12.73 -25.75 -7.62
C ALA A 40 -13.03 -24.32 -7.17
N ALA A 41 -13.46 -23.45 -8.10
CA ALA A 41 -13.90 -22.11 -7.74
C ALA A 41 -15.10 -22.21 -6.78
N PRO A 42 -15.10 -21.49 -5.65
CA PRO A 42 -16.22 -21.51 -4.71
C PRO A 42 -17.50 -20.99 -5.37
N ALA A 43 -18.64 -21.27 -4.73
CA ALA A 43 -19.97 -20.94 -5.24
C ALA A 43 -20.10 -19.45 -5.59
N PRO A 44 -20.93 -19.10 -6.61
CA PRO A 44 -21.15 -17.71 -6.96
C PRO A 44 -21.71 -16.94 -5.76
N LEU A 45 -21.25 -15.70 -5.57
CA LEU A 45 -21.99 -14.76 -4.73
C LEU A 45 -23.38 -14.57 -5.33
N ALA A 46 -24.39 -14.44 -4.47
CA ALA A 46 -25.74 -14.11 -4.92
C ALA A 46 -25.68 -12.88 -5.84
N SER A 47 -26.30 -12.98 -7.02
CA SER A 47 -26.30 -11.87 -7.97
C SER A 47 -27.01 -10.68 -7.34
N ALA A 48 -26.29 -9.56 -7.19
CA ALA A 48 -26.94 -8.30 -6.87
C ALA A 48 -27.93 -7.98 -8.01
N GLY A 49 -29.14 -7.55 -7.66
CA GLY A 49 -30.11 -7.07 -8.64
C GLY A 49 -29.56 -5.91 -9.48
N PRO A 50 -30.24 -5.52 -10.57
CA PRO A 50 -29.77 -4.45 -11.44
C PRO A 50 -29.52 -3.16 -10.65
N ALA A 51 -28.40 -2.49 -10.95
CA ALA A 51 -28.07 -1.20 -10.34
C ALA A 51 -29.20 -0.19 -10.56
N SER A 52 -29.58 0.52 -9.49
CA SER A 52 -30.57 1.59 -9.57
C SER A 52 -30.12 2.73 -10.50
N LEU A 53 -31.06 3.50 -11.04
CA LEU A 53 -30.75 4.67 -11.89
C LEU A 53 -29.80 5.65 -11.18
N LYS A 54 -29.99 5.87 -9.87
CA LYS A 54 -29.12 6.71 -9.04
C LYS A 54 -27.69 6.17 -8.99
N LEU A 55 -27.51 4.86 -8.79
CA LEU A 55 -26.18 4.25 -8.76
C LEU A 55 -25.49 4.35 -10.14
N ARG A 56 -26.22 4.12 -11.24
CA ARG A 56 -25.68 4.28 -12.59
C ARG A 56 -25.22 5.70 -12.88
N ALA A 57 -25.98 6.71 -12.44
CA ALA A 57 -25.58 8.11 -12.56
C ALA A 57 -24.27 8.40 -11.80
N PHE A 58 -24.14 7.90 -10.56
CA PHE A 58 -22.91 8.03 -9.79
C PHE A 58 -21.71 7.31 -10.43
N GLN A 59 -21.93 6.12 -10.99
CA GLN A 59 -20.89 5.38 -11.72
C GLN A 59 -20.43 6.13 -12.98
N ALA A 60 -21.35 6.79 -13.70
CA ALA A 60 -21.01 7.62 -14.85
C ALA A 60 -20.13 8.82 -14.43
N VAL A 61 -20.52 9.54 -13.36
CA VAL A 61 -19.72 10.65 -12.82
C VAL A 61 -18.33 10.17 -12.38
N ASN A 62 -18.26 9.06 -11.64
CA ASN A 62 -17.00 8.46 -11.22
C ASN A 62 -16.11 8.10 -12.42
N SER A 63 -16.68 7.54 -13.48
CA SER A 63 -15.96 7.16 -14.69
C SER A 63 -15.33 8.37 -15.40
N VAL A 64 -16.03 9.50 -15.45
CA VAL A 64 -15.49 10.76 -16.00
C VAL A 64 -14.31 11.26 -15.16
N ILE A 65 -14.43 11.22 -13.82
CA ILE A 65 -13.33 11.62 -12.91
C ILE A 65 -12.10 10.73 -13.11
N VAL A 66 -12.31 9.40 -13.15
CA VAL A 66 -11.21 8.44 -13.37
C VAL A 66 -10.58 8.64 -14.75
N ALA A 67 -11.36 8.92 -15.79
CA ALA A 67 -10.84 9.23 -17.11
C ALA A 67 -9.99 10.51 -17.11
N ALA A 68 -10.43 11.56 -16.42
CA ALA A 68 -9.64 12.79 -16.26
C ALA A 68 -8.31 12.51 -15.53
N ILE A 69 -8.33 11.70 -14.47
CA ILE A 69 -7.10 11.29 -13.77
C ILE A 69 -6.16 10.54 -14.71
N ARG A 70 -6.68 9.59 -15.50
CA ARG A 70 -5.89 8.82 -16.49
C ARG A 70 -5.27 9.72 -17.55
N LEU A 71 -5.98 10.75 -18.01
CA LEU A 71 -5.43 11.73 -18.96
C LEU A 71 -4.21 12.44 -18.38
N THR A 72 -4.25 12.85 -17.11
CA THR A 72 -3.09 13.51 -16.48
C THR A 72 -1.86 12.60 -16.36
N ARG A 73 -2.03 11.29 -16.50
CA ARG A 73 -0.93 10.32 -16.43
C ARG A 73 -0.20 10.09 -17.74
N LEU A 74 -0.74 10.57 -18.87
CA LEU A 74 -0.14 10.36 -20.17
C LEU A 74 1.30 10.93 -20.21
N PRO A 75 2.24 10.27 -20.91
CA PRO A 75 3.65 10.66 -20.93
C PRO A 75 3.89 12.14 -21.29
N ILE A 76 3.04 12.71 -22.14
CA ILE A 76 3.10 14.13 -22.55
C ILE A 76 2.93 15.12 -21.39
N PHE A 77 2.17 14.76 -20.35
CA PHE A 77 1.93 15.63 -19.19
C PHE A 77 2.95 15.42 -18.07
N VAL A 78 3.77 14.38 -18.12
CA VAL A 78 4.74 14.06 -17.07
C VAL A 78 5.74 15.19 -16.81
N PRO A 79 6.33 15.87 -17.83
CA PRO A 79 7.21 17.01 -17.58
C PRO A 79 6.49 18.17 -16.86
N LEU A 80 5.27 18.49 -17.28
CA LEU A 80 4.45 19.53 -16.64
C LEU A 80 4.14 19.17 -15.19
N ARG A 81 3.75 17.91 -14.92
CA ARG A 81 3.50 17.41 -13.57
C ARG A 81 4.76 17.52 -12.69
N ASN A 82 5.92 17.12 -13.21
CA ASN A 82 7.17 17.19 -12.46
C ASN A 82 7.58 18.64 -12.13
N ALA A 83 7.38 19.57 -13.06
CA ALA A 83 7.63 20.99 -12.82
C ALA A 83 6.67 21.55 -11.75
N PHE A 84 5.38 21.23 -11.86
CA PHE A 84 4.38 21.59 -10.86
C PHE A 84 4.75 21.08 -9.46
N ASP A 85 5.11 19.80 -9.34
CA ASP A 85 5.50 19.20 -8.06
C ASP A 85 6.77 19.84 -7.49
N GLY A 86 7.73 20.22 -8.35
CA GLY A 86 8.96 20.90 -7.95
C GLY A 86 8.72 22.28 -7.33
N LEU A 87 7.69 23.00 -7.81
CA LEU A 87 7.36 24.34 -7.36
C LEU A 87 6.35 24.36 -6.20
N PHE A 88 5.29 23.55 -6.28
CA PHE A 88 4.11 23.72 -5.46
C PHE A 88 3.88 22.62 -4.43
N ARG A 89 4.44 21.42 -4.60
CA ARG A 89 4.16 20.28 -3.70
C ARG A 89 4.44 20.63 -2.24
N GLY A 90 5.58 21.26 -1.94
CA GLY A 90 5.95 21.61 -0.57
C GLY A 90 4.92 22.52 0.09
N LEU A 91 4.46 23.55 -0.63
CA LEU A 91 3.46 24.51 -0.16
C LEU A 91 2.09 23.85 0.03
N ILE A 92 1.63 23.06 -0.95
CA ILE A 92 0.35 22.34 -0.90
C ILE A 92 0.34 21.37 0.28
N VAL A 93 1.42 20.60 0.45
CA VAL A 93 1.56 19.62 1.54
C VAL A 93 1.59 20.32 2.90
N ALA A 94 2.28 21.46 3.03
CA ALA A 94 2.31 22.22 4.28
C ALA A 94 0.91 22.77 4.63
N ALA A 95 0.20 23.36 3.66
CA ALA A 95 -1.14 23.89 3.86
C ALA A 95 -2.14 22.78 4.21
N ALA A 96 -2.13 21.67 3.46
CA ALA A 96 -3.01 20.53 3.73
C ALA A 96 -2.75 19.94 5.12
N GLN A 97 -1.48 19.75 5.50
CA GLN A 97 -1.14 19.26 6.84
C GLN A 97 -1.53 20.23 7.94
N ALA A 98 -1.36 21.54 7.74
CA ALA A 98 -1.81 22.54 8.71
C ALA A 98 -3.32 22.44 8.93
N LEU A 99 -4.11 22.35 7.85
CA LEU A 99 -5.56 22.18 7.94
C LEU A 99 -5.99 20.86 8.58
N ILE A 100 -5.28 19.76 8.29
CA ILE A 100 -5.51 18.46 8.94
C ILE A 100 -5.23 18.59 10.45
N ASN A 101 -4.09 19.18 10.82
CA ASN A 101 -3.68 19.31 12.22
C ASN A 101 -4.60 20.24 13.02
N LEU A 102 -5.17 21.28 12.39
CA LEU A 102 -6.15 22.16 13.03
C LEU A 102 -7.44 21.43 13.45
N ARG A 103 -7.74 20.29 12.82
CA ARG A 103 -8.91 19.44 13.12
C ARG A 103 -8.57 18.23 13.98
N ARG A 104 -7.29 18.02 14.32
CA ARG A 104 -6.89 16.87 15.13
C ARG A 104 -7.22 17.14 16.59
N GLU A 105 -7.84 16.15 17.21
CA GLU A 105 -8.11 16.13 18.62
C GLU A 105 -6.97 15.37 19.33
N ASP A 106 -6.57 15.86 20.49
CA ASP A 106 -5.65 15.13 21.37
C ASP A 106 -6.47 14.08 22.13
N GLU A 107 -6.29 12.82 21.76
CA GLU A 107 -6.98 11.68 22.39
C GLU A 107 -6.36 11.30 23.75
N GLY A 108 -5.29 11.97 24.19
CA GLY A 108 -4.60 11.69 25.45
C GLY A 108 -3.74 10.41 25.42
N LEU A 109 -3.41 9.93 24.22
CA LEU A 109 -2.62 8.70 24.02
C LEU A 109 -1.13 8.96 24.23
N GLY A 110 -0.45 8.02 24.87
CA GLY A 110 1.00 7.96 24.96
C GLY A 110 1.69 7.70 23.62
N VAL A 111 3.02 7.77 23.61
CA VAL A 111 3.82 7.57 22.40
C VAL A 111 3.60 6.17 21.83
N ALA A 112 2.99 6.10 20.65
CA ALA A 112 2.63 4.86 19.97
C ALA A 112 1.76 3.91 20.84
N GLU A 113 0.98 4.48 21.77
CA GLU A 113 -0.07 3.76 22.45
C GLU A 113 -1.20 3.45 21.47
N GLU A 114 -1.64 2.20 21.45
CA GLU A 114 -2.79 1.75 20.67
C GLU A 114 -4.02 1.69 21.55
N ARG A 115 -5.17 2.10 20.99
CA ARG A 115 -6.47 2.00 21.62
C ARG A 115 -7.40 1.23 20.70
N GLU A 116 -8.09 0.23 21.25
CA GLU A 116 -9.16 -0.45 20.55
C GLU A 116 -10.32 0.52 20.29
N LEU A 117 -10.72 0.64 19.03
CA LEU A 117 -11.81 1.53 18.64
C LEU A 117 -13.18 0.85 18.83
N PRO A 118 -14.26 1.60 19.08
CA PRO A 118 -15.61 1.04 19.19
C PRO A 118 -15.97 0.17 17.97
N GLN A 119 -16.39 -1.08 18.19
CA GLN A 119 -16.77 -2.00 17.11
C GLN A 119 -15.64 -2.33 16.11
N GLU A 120 -14.38 -2.09 16.46
CA GLU A 120 -13.23 -2.33 15.57
C GLU A 120 -13.22 -3.75 14.98
N ALA A 121 -13.45 -4.78 15.80
CA ALA A 121 -13.46 -6.17 15.35
C ALA A 121 -14.53 -6.43 14.28
N GLU A 122 -15.70 -5.80 14.42
CA GLU A 122 -16.80 -5.92 13.45
C GLU A 122 -16.45 -5.21 12.14
N VAL A 123 -15.91 -3.99 12.22
CA VAL A 123 -15.46 -3.24 11.05
C VAL A 123 -14.37 -3.99 10.28
N VAL A 124 -13.42 -4.62 10.98
CA VAL A 124 -12.38 -5.46 10.37
C VAL A 124 -12.99 -6.66 9.65
N ARG A 125 -13.99 -7.31 10.25
CA ARG A 125 -14.73 -8.42 9.62
C ARG A 125 -15.46 -7.95 8.36
N GLU A 126 -16.10 -6.79 8.40
CA GLU A 126 -16.78 -6.21 7.25
C GLU A 126 -15.80 -5.81 6.13
N ILE A 127 -14.67 -5.19 6.45
CA ILE A 127 -13.62 -4.89 5.46
C ILE A 127 -13.16 -6.18 4.77
N THR A 128 -12.91 -7.22 5.56
CA THR A 128 -12.50 -8.54 5.05
C THR A 128 -13.56 -9.11 4.11
N GLN A 129 -14.85 -9.00 4.47
CA GLN A 129 -15.95 -9.44 3.63
C GLN A 129 -16.06 -8.63 2.34
N GLN A 130 -15.97 -7.30 2.40
CA GLN A 130 -16.02 -6.42 1.22
C GLN A 130 -14.88 -6.71 0.24
N MET A 131 -13.65 -6.83 0.75
CA MET A 131 -12.48 -7.19 -0.05
C MET A 131 -12.63 -8.59 -0.67
N THR A 132 -13.15 -9.55 0.09
CA THR A 132 -13.42 -10.92 -0.40
C THR A 132 -14.44 -10.89 -1.54
N GLN A 133 -15.53 -10.13 -1.38
CA GLN A 133 -16.54 -9.97 -2.43
C GLN A 133 -15.97 -9.31 -3.68
N PHE A 134 -15.13 -8.29 -3.52
CA PHE A 134 -14.43 -7.66 -4.63
C PHE A 134 -13.58 -8.67 -5.39
N LEU A 135 -12.79 -9.48 -4.68
CA LEU A 135 -11.91 -10.48 -5.30
C LEU A 135 -12.72 -11.53 -6.07
N TYR A 136 -13.84 -12.01 -5.51
CA TYR A 136 -14.71 -12.95 -6.22
C TYR A 136 -15.39 -12.31 -7.44
N LYS A 137 -15.82 -11.04 -7.35
CA LYS A 137 -16.42 -10.33 -8.49
C LYS A 137 -15.46 -10.25 -9.69
N HIS A 138 -14.16 -10.04 -9.44
CA HIS A 138 -13.20 -9.73 -10.51
C HIS A 138 -12.25 -10.87 -10.89
N TYR A 139 -11.90 -11.76 -9.97
CA TYR A 139 -10.81 -12.74 -10.16
C TYR A 139 -11.24 -14.21 -10.03
N ARG A 140 -12.55 -14.48 -9.84
CA ARG A 140 -13.05 -15.85 -9.62
C ARG A 140 -12.67 -16.85 -10.72
N HIS A 141 -12.60 -16.41 -11.98
CA HIS A 141 -12.30 -17.26 -13.13
C HIS A 141 -10.85 -17.12 -13.61
N GLY A 142 -9.98 -16.50 -12.81
CA GLY A 142 -8.60 -16.22 -13.17
C GLY A 142 -7.62 -16.51 -12.05
N ILE A 143 -6.45 -15.87 -12.14
CA ILE A 143 -5.45 -15.91 -11.08
C ILE A 143 -5.98 -15.07 -9.91
N ALA A 144 -5.96 -15.65 -8.71
CA ALA A 144 -6.31 -14.92 -7.50
C ALA A 144 -5.28 -13.82 -7.26
N GLU A 145 -5.75 -12.58 -7.24
CA GLU A 145 -4.96 -11.39 -6.99
C GLU A 145 -5.10 -10.90 -5.54
N ARG A 146 -4.20 -10.01 -5.10
CA ARG A 146 -4.31 -9.38 -3.77
C ARG A 146 -5.43 -8.33 -3.78
N ALA A 147 -6.16 -8.20 -2.67
CA ALA A 147 -7.22 -7.19 -2.50
C ALA A 147 -6.68 -5.75 -2.37
N GLY A 148 -5.37 -5.58 -2.23
CA GLY A 148 -4.68 -4.31 -2.20
C GLY A 148 -3.22 -4.54 -2.52
N ASN A 149 -2.53 -3.49 -2.94
CA ASN A 149 -1.20 -3.54 -3.50
C ASN A 149 -1.06 -4.60 -4.61
N THR A 150 -2.06 -4.63 -5.50
CA THR A 150 -2.47 -5.81 -6.24
C THR A 150 -1.43 -6.28 -7.24
N LYS A 151 -1.21 -5.49 -8.30
CA LYS A 151 -0.30 -5.86 -9.38
C LYS A 151 1.14 -5.89 -8.87
N THR A 152 1.82 -7.02 -9.06
CA THR A 152 3.25 -7.14 -8.73
C THR A 152 4.08 -6.67 -9.92
N TYR A 153 4.96 -5.69 -9.72
CA TYR A 153 5.93 -5.28 -10.72
C TYR A 153 7.17 -6.17 -10.70
N GLY A 154 7.68 -6.48 -9.52
CA GLY A 154 8.79 -7.41 -9.37
C GLY A 154 9.02 -7.85 -7.94
N LEU A 155 9.69 -9.00 -7.79
CA LEU A 155 10.18 -9.54 -6.53
C LEU A 155 11.67 -9.79 -6.70
N VAL A 156 12.48 -9.11 -5.90
CA VAL A 156 13.94 -9.20 -5.98
C VAL A 156 14.52 -9.77 -4.68
N ARG A 157 15.58 -10.56 -4.81
CA ARG A 157 16.41 -10.97 -3.68
C ARG A 157 17.34 -9.82 -3.30
N ALA A 158 17.52 -9.59 -2.01
CA ALA A 158 18.32 -8.48 -1.49
C ALA A 158 19.12 -8.89 -0.23
N SER A 159 20.07 -8.03 0.16
CA SER A 159 20.62 -8.01 1.52
C SER A 159 20.17 -6.73 2.23
N PHE A 160 19.77 -6.87 3.50
CA PHE A 160 19.54 -5.74 4.39
C PHE A 160 20.73 -5.62 5.34
N GLU A 161 21.41 -4.49 5.30
CA GLU A 161 22.63 -4.23 6.05
C GLU A 161 22.42 -3.02 6.96
N VAL A 162 22.65 -3.23 8.26
CA VAL A 162 22.61 -2.17 9.24
C VAL A 162 23.97 -1.49 9.27
N SER A 163 24.01 -0.17 9.14
CA SER A 163 25.26 0.61 9.22
C SER A 163 26.05 0.27 10.48
N ALA A 164 27.36 0.08 10.36
CA ALA A 164 28.25 -0.15 11.49
C ALA A 164 28.34 1.09 12.40
N ASP A 165 28.16 2.28 11.82
CA ASP A 165 28.20 3.57 12.53
C ASP A 165 26.81 4.02 13.01
N LEU A 166 25.84 3.09 13.09
CA LEU A 166 24.52 3.41 13.60
C LEU A 166 24.65 3.92 15.05
N ARG A 167 24.03 5.06 15.36
CA ARG A 167 24.07 5.62 16.72
C ARG A 167 23.47 4.65 17.73
N GLN A 168 24.05 4.61 18.93
CA GLN A 168 23.67 3.67 19.99
C GLN A 168 22.18 3.72 20.37
N ASP A 169 21.57 4.90 20.31
CA ASP A 169 20.15 5.12 20.60
C ASP A 169 19.19 4.47 19.57
N LEU A 170 19.74 3.94 18.46
CA LEU A 170 19.01 3.26 17.40
C LEU A 170 19.24 1.74 17.38
N TRP A 171 19.94 1.18 18.36
CA TRP A 171 20.28 -0.26 18.42
C TRP A 171 19.12 -1.12 18.93
N VAL A 172 17.96 -1.02 18.28
CA VAL A 172 16.73 -1.68 18.71
C VAL A 172 16.35 -2.76 17.72
N GLY A 173 15.88 -3.91 18.22
CA GLY A 173 15.25 -4.89 17.34
C GLY A 173 16.25 -5.46 16.33
N VAL A 174 15.85 -5.41 15.06
CA VAL A 174 16.66 -5.83 13.91
C VAL A 174 17.83 -4.87 13.58
N PHE A 175 17.82 -3.64 14.10
CA PHE A 175 18.81 -2.59 13.81
C PHE A 175 20.07 -2.71 14.67
N GLN A 176 20.72 -3.87 14.63
CA GLN A 176 22.00 -4.10 15.31
C GLN A 176 23.16 -3.70 14.37
N PRO A 177 24.12 -2.84 14.77
CA PRO A 177 25.20 -2.39 13.90
C PRO A 177 25.96 -3.53 13.22
N GLY A 178 26.27 -3.37 11.94
CA GLY A 178 27.00 -4.36 11.14
C GLY A 178 26.23 -5.65 10.85
N ARG A 179 24.97 -5.78 11.32
CA ARG A 179 24.17 -6.97 11.08
C ARG A 179 23.68 -6.99 9.64
N ARG A 180 23.77 -8.18 9.01
CA ARG A 180 23.26 -8.46 7.67
C ARG A 180 22.16 -9.51 7.72
N TYR A 181 21.07 -9.27 7.00
CA TYR A 181 19.98 -10.21 6.82
C TYR A 181 19.78 -10.51 5.33
N ALA A 182 19.50 -11.77 5.01
CA ALA A 182 18.93 -12.11 3.71
C ALA A 182 17.52 -11.52 3.64
N ALA A 183 17.17 -10.93 2.50
CA ALA A 183 15.89 -10.26 2.33
C ALA A 183 15.26 -10.51 0.94
N TYR A 184 13.96 -10.27 0.87
CA TYR A 184 13.22 -10.14 -0.38
C TYR A 184 12.52 -8.79 -0.41
N VAL A 185 12.50 -8.15 -1.57
CA VAL A 185 11.80 -6.88 -1.79
C VAL A 185 10.79 -7.05 -2.92
N ARG A 186 9.53 -6.72 -2.66
CA ARG A 186 8.46 -6.69 -3.66
C ARG A 186 8.07 -5.26 -3.96
N PHE A 187 7.94 -4.95 -5.24
CA PHE A 187 7.35 -3.70 -5.74
C PHE A 187 5.99 -3.99 -6.39
N GLY A 188 5.01 -3.14 -6.16
CA GLY A 188 3.67 -3.33 -6.71
C GLY A 188 2.90 -2.02 -6.96
N GLY A 189 1.76 -2.17 -7.62
CA GLY A 189 0.77 -1.10 -7.82
C GLY A 189 -0.17 -0.97 -6.62
N PRO A 190 -1.14 -0.05 -6.65
CA PRO A 190 -2.09 0.18 -5.56
C PRO A 190 -3.24 -0.83 -5.53
N GLY A 191 -3.95 -1.08 -6.63
CA GLY A 191 -5.10 -1.99 -6.63
C GLY A 191 -6.42 -1.34 -6.16
N PRO A 192 -7.50 -2.11 -6.01
CA PRO A 192 -7.57 -3.58 -5.97
C PRO A 192 -7.60 -4.28 -7.35
N LEU A 193 -7.57 -3.50 -8.45
CA LEU A 193 -7.46 -4.02 -9.82
C LEU A 193 -5.99 -4.21 -10.26
N ALA A 194 -5.76 -4.97 -11.33
CA ALA A 194 -4.45 -5.10 -11.97
C ALA A 194 -4.47 -4.65 -13.45
N PRO A 195 -4.83 -3.37 -13.75
CA PRO A 195 -4.88 -2.88 -15.12
C PRO A 195 -3.47 -2.69 -15.72
N PRO A 196 -3.35 -2.27 -17.00
CA PRO A 196 -2.09 -1.75 -17.54
C PRO A 196 -1.46 -0.70 -16.62
N ASP A 197 -0.13 -0.71 -16.49
CA ASP A 197 0.58 0.10 -15.49
C ASP A 197 0.22 1.60 -15.56
N LEU A 198 0.10 2.18 -16.76
CA LEU A 198 -0.21 3.60 -16.94
C LEU A 198 -1.59 3.98 -16.35
N GLU A 199 -2.54 3.03 -16.30
CA GLU A 199 -3.89 3.26 -15.78
C GLU A 199 -3.95 3.25 -14.25
N ASP A 200 -2.96 2.67 -13.55
CA ASP A 200 -2.95 2.55 -12.09
C ASP A 200 -1.56 2.54 -11.46
N ASN A 201 -0.76 3.57 -11.76
CA ASN A 201 0.59 3.75 -11.20
C ASN A 201 0.73 4.99 -10.33
N GLY A 202 -0.34 5.63 -9.85
CA GLY A 202 -0.18 6.86 -9.06
C GLY A 202 0.60 6.63 -7.77
N VAL A 203 0.17 5.65 -6.98
CA VAL A 203 0.78 5.30 -5.69
C VAL A 203 1.32 3.87 -5.77
N LEU A 204 2.63 3.74 -5.67
CA LEU A 204 3.30 2.44 -5.73
C LEU A 204 3.46 1.87 -4.31
N SER A 205 3.73 0.57 -4.23
CA SER A 205 3.93 -0.15 -2.99
C SER A 205 5.28 -0.86 -2.94
N ILE A 206 5.84 -0.94 -1.74
CA ILE A 206 7.03 -1.74 -1.42
C ILE A 206 6.75 -2.65 -0.22
N GLY A 207 7.24 -3.87 -0.30
CA GLY A 207 7.32 -4.78 0.82
C GLY A 207 8.73 -5.34 0.96
N VAL A 208 9.31 -5.29 2.15
CA VAL A 208 10.64 -5.83 2.46
C VAL A 208 10.49 -6.88 3.54
N LYS A 209 10.90 -8.12 3.25
CA LYS A 209 10.92 -9.21 4.22
C LYS A 209 12.35 -9.58 4.58
N LEU A 210 12.72 -9.43 5.83
CA LEU A 210 13.97 -9.93 6.40
C LEU A 210 13.78 -11.39 6.83
N LEU A 211 14.79 -12.22 6.58
CA LEU A 211 14.82 -13.63 6.96
C LEU A 211 15.79 -13.86 8.12
N GLY A 212 15.56 -14.92 8.89
CA GLY A 212 16.41 -15.30 10.01
C GLY A 212 16.37 -14.31 11.17
N VAL A 213 15.25 -13.60 11.35
CA VAL A 213 15.04 -12.66 12.44
C VAL A 213 14.52 -13.44 13.66
N PRO A 214 15.31 -13.66 14.73
CA PRO A 214 14.87 -14.42 15.89
C PRO A 214 13.80 -13.67 16.70
N GLY A 215 13.04 -14.41 17.52
CA GLY A 215 12.01 -13.87 18.41
C GLY A 215 10.59 -14.15 17.91
N ASP A 216 9.63 -13.76 18.74
CA ASP A 216 8.22 -13.96 18.45
C ASP A 216 7.74 -12.98 17.37
N LYS A 217 6.96 -13.49 16.42
CA LYS A 217 6.28 -12.68 15.43
C LYS A 217 4.85 -12.38 15.88
N LEU A 218 4.31 -11.25 15.45
CA LEU A 218 2.92 -10.87 15.70
C LEU A 218 1.89 -11.82 15.07
N ILE A 219 2.28 -12.51 13.99
CA ILE A 219 1.44 -13.50 13.29
C ILE A 219 1.97 -14.90 13.59
N ASP A 220 1.07 -15.85 13.80
CA ASP A 220 1.43 -17.19 14.28
C ASP A 220 1.90 -18.14 13.17
N ASP A 221 1.49 -17.88 11.92
CA ASP A 221 1.70 -18.77 10.77
C ASP A 221 3.03 -18.53 10.02
N GLU A 222 3.82 -17.54 10.45
CA GLU A 222 5.17 -17.29 9.96
C GLU A 222 6.09 -16.91 11.11
N LYS A 223 7.28 -17.51 11.13
CA LYS A 223 8.30 -17.28 12.15
C LYS A 223 9.63 -16.91 11.50
N PHE A 224 10.51 -16.33 12.30
CA PHE A 224 11.87 -15.97 11.91
C PHE A 224 11.98 -14.90 10.82
N THR A 225 11.04 -13.96 10.78
CA THR A 225 11.01 -12.88 9.78
C THR A 225 10.57 -11.55 10.38
N GLN A 226 11.03 -10.46 9.77
CA GLN A 226 10.47 -9.12 9.98
C GLN A 226 10.01 -8.57 8.64
N ASP A 227 8.78 -8.05 8.59
CA ASP A 227 8.25 -7.37 7.42
C ASP A 227 8.26 -5.86 7.64
N PHE A 228 8.65 -5.14 6.59
CA PHE A 228 8.44 -3.71 6.47
C PHE A 228 7.62 -3.44 5.21
N THR A 229 6.74 -2.46 5.29
CA THR A 229 5.84 -2.12 4.21
C THR A 229 5.82 -0.62 4.01
N GLY A 230 5.55 -0.19 2.79
CA GLY A 230 5.32 1.22 2.53
C GLY A 230 4.70 1.47 1.17
N ILE A 231 4.21 2.69 0.99
CA ILE A 231 3.70 3.18 -0.29
C ILE A 231 4.40 4.47 -0.67
N SER A 232 4.31 4.88 -1.93
CA SER A 232 4.92 6.10 -2.44
C SER A 232 4.15 7.39 -2.08
N ALA A 233 3.30 7.32 -1.05
CA ALA A 233 2.66 8.46 -0.40
C ALA A 233 2.98 8.42 1.11
N PRO A 234 3.28 9.57 1.76
CA PRO A 234 3.69 9.60 3.17
C PRO A 234 2.52 9.45 4.15
N THR A 235 1.28 9.47 3.67
CA THR A 235 0.05 9.29 4.43
C THR A 235 -0.74 8.12 3.89
N PHE A 236 -1.55 7.49 4.75
CA PHE A 236 -2.49 6.47 4.31
C PHE A 236 -3.71 7.11 3.64
N THR A 237 -4.42 6.34 2.81
CA THR A 237 -5.52 6.85 1.98
C THR A 237 -6.75 7.25 2.78
N THR A 238 -6.99 6.59 3.92
CA THR A 238 -8.13 6.85 4.80
C THR A 238 -7.64 7.14 6.21
N PRO A 239 -8.29 8.05 6.95
CA PRO A 239 -7.83 8.47 8.27
C PRO A 239 -8.14 7.44 9.38
N THR A 240 -9.16 6.61 9.21
CA THR A 240 -9.60 5.61 10.22
C THR A 240 -10.01 4.29 9.55
N ILE A 241 -10.25 3.25 10.38
CA ILE A 241 -10.77 1.96 9.90
C ILE A 241 -12.21 2.06 9.37
N TYR A 242 -13.06 2.91 9.96
CA TYR A 242 -14.43 3.12 9.51
C TYR A 242 -14.46 3.76 8.12
N GLU A 243 -13.59 4.74 7.94
CA GLU A 243 -13.39 5.41 6.67
C GLU A 243 -12.78 4.48 5.62
N ASN A 244 -11.92 3.54 6.04
CA ASN A 244 -11.45 2.49 5.15
C ASN A 244 -12.59 1.59 4.66
N LEU A 245 -13.44 1.10 5.57
CA LEU A 245 -14.61 0.30 5.23
C LEU A 245 -15.52 1.03 4.23
N LYS A 246 -15.83 2.30 4.51
CA LYS A 246 -16.62 3.15 3.60
C LYS A 246 -15.96 3.26 2.23
N LEU A 247 -14.65 3.51 2.15
CA LEU A 247 -13.94 3.53 0.87
C LEU A 247 -14.04 2.17 0.14
N GLN A 248 -13.85 1.04 0.83
CA GLN A 248 -13.98 -0.29 0.22
C GLN A 248 -15.38 -0.52 -0.38
N GLN A 249 -16.43 -0.10 0.32
CA GLN A 249 -17.81 -0.18 -0.18
C GLN A 249 -18.04 0.70 -1.43
N TYR A 250 -17.43 1.89 -1.48
CA TYR A 250 -17.51 2.77 -2.66
C TYR A 250 -16.73 2.19 -3.84
N VAL A 251 -15.56 1.61 -3.60
CA VAL A 251 -14.75 0.91 -4.60
C VAL A 251 -15.50 -0.29 -5.16
N TYR A 252 -16.12 -1.12 -4.31
CA TYR A 252 -16.91 -2.28 -4.74
C TYR A 252 -18.06 -1.91 -5.69
N ARG A 253 -18.66 -0.73 -5.49
CA ARG A 253 -19.76 -0.16 -6.28
C ARG A 253 -19.31 0.65 -7.49
N ASP A 254 -18.01 0.70 -7.78
CA ASP A 254 -17.42 1.43 -8.91
C ASP A 254 -17.63 2.96 -8.82
N ILE A 255 -17.64 3.49 -7.59
CA ILE A 255 -17.83 4.93 -7.27
C ILE A 255 -16.74 5.49 -6.34
N GLY A 256 -15.54 4.89 -6.33
CA GLY A 256 -14.46 5.19 -5.39
C GLY A 256 -14.03 6.67 -5.34
N ALA A 257 -14.05 7.41 -6.46
CA ALA A 257 -13.68 8.83 -6.46
C ALA A 257 -14.69 9.70 -5.67
N LEU A 258 -15.95 9.28 -5.60
CA LEU A 258 -16.99 10.01 -4.86
C LEU A 258 -16.79 9.93 -3.35
N TYR A 259 -16.01 8.97 -2.84
CA TYR A 259 -15.60 8.96 -1.42
C TYR A 259 -14.85 10.25 -1.05
N PHE A 260 -13.99 10.72 -1.96
CA PHE A 260 -13.18 11.92 -1.74
C PHE A 260 -13.94 13.21 -2.03
N LEU A 261 -14.81 13.19 -3.04
CA LEU A 261 -15.38 14.40 -3.64
C LEU A 261 -16.84 14.67 -3.24
N ASN A 262 -17.39 13.90 -2.31
CA ASN A 262 -18.75 14.12 -1.82
C ASN A 262 -18.84 15.49 -1.10
N PRO A 263 -19.72 16.42 -1.50
CA PRO A 263 -19.85 17.73 -0.86
C PRO A 263 -20.34 17.68 0.59
N LEU A 264 -21.07 16.63 0.98
CA LEU A 264 -21.65 16.52 2.33
C LEU A 264 -20.77 15.76 3.32
N ASP A 265 -19.86 14.93 2.81
CA ASP A 265 -19.10 13.95 3.58
C ASP A 265 -17.84 13.55 2.80
N GLY A 266 -17.05 14.56 2.45
CA GLY A 266 -15.91 14.47 1.55
C GLY A 266 -14.58 14.55 2.27
N HIS A 267 -13.60 13.86 1.70
CA HIS A 267 -12.24 13.73 2.23
C HIS A 267 -11.23 14.51 1.39
N TYR A 268 -11.49 15.81 1.19
CA TYR A 268 -10.71 16.66 0.28
C TYR A 268 -9.23 16.77 0.68
N LEU A 269 -8.93 16.85 1.98
CA LEU A 269 -7.55 16.97 2.45
C LEU A 269 -6.78 15.65 2.22
N ASP A 270 -7.43 14.51 2.43
CA ASP A 270 -6.87 13.20 2.09
C ASP A 270 -6.69 13.06 0.57
N ALA A 271 -7.66 13.55 -0.21
CA ALA A 271 -7.57 13.57 -1.68
C ALA A 271 -6.39 14.41 -2.18
N VAL A 272 -6.15 15.58 -1.59
CA VAL A 272 -4.99 16.43 -1.88
C VAL A 272 -3.70 15.70 -1.50
N MET A 273 -3.63 15.12 -0.30
CA MET A 273 -2.45 14.41 0.17
C MET A 273 -2.16 13.14 -0.65
N GLN A 274 -3.15 12.39 -1.09
CA GLN A 274 -2.94 11.24 -1.97
C GLN A 274 -2.60 11.71 -3.40
N GLY A 275 -3.37 12.66 -3.94
CA GLY A 275 -3.25 13.15 -5.31
C GLY A 275 -1.93 13.86 -5.61
N ILE A 276 -1.33 14.56 -4.63
CA ILE A 276 -0.04 15.23 -4.83
C ILE A 276 1.14 14.24 -4.89
N TYR A 277 0.98 13.04 -4.33
CA TYR A 277 1.97 11.95 -4.45
C TYR A 277 1.64 10.95 -5.56
N ALA A 278 0.41 10.98 -6.09
CA ALA A 278 -0.09 10.08 -7.14
C ALA A 278 0.43 10.43 -8.56
N LYS A 279 1.75 10.58 -8.72
CA LYS A 279 2.38 10.88 -10.02
C LYS A 279 2.62 9.62 -10.86
N THR A 280 2.72 9.77 -12.18
CA THR A 280 3.19 8.70 -13.07
C THR A 280 4.68 8.41 -12.82
N HIS A 281 5.06 7.14 -12.64
CA HIS A 281 6.46 6.74 -12.42
C HIS A 281 7.07 6.11 -13.68
N GLY A 282 8.37 6.35 -13.90
CA GLY A 282 9.15 5.68 -14.94
C GLY A 282 9.68 4.31 -14.50
N SER A 283 10.08 4.20 -13.24
CA SER A 283 10.52 2.95 -12.61
C SER A 283 10.08 2.91 -11.14
N PRO A 284 9.66 1.75 -10.61
CA PRO A 284 9.34 1.61 -9.19
C PRO A 284 10.60 1.72 -8.29
N LEU A 285 11.80 1.55 -8.83
CA LEU A 285 13.06 1.62 -8.08
C LEU A 285 13.45 3.06 -7.68
N GLU A 286 12.82 4.07 -8.29
CA GLU A 286 13.15 5.49 -8.13
C GLU A 286 12.22 6.21 -7.15
N ALA A 287 11.15 5.55 -6.70
CA ALA A 287 10.22 6.13 -5.73
C ALA A 287 10.80 6.06 -4.31
N THR A 288 10.52 7.10 -3.52
CA THR A 288 10.61 6.96 -2.06
C THR A 288 9.32 6.30 -1.57
N TYR A 289 9.45 5.39 -0.62
CA TYR A 289 8.31 4.74 0.03
C TYR A 289 8.31 5.03 1.51
N TRP A 290 7.14 5.17 2.10
CA TRP A 290 6.95 5.49 3.52
C TRP A 290 6.06 4.46 4.19
N SER A 291 6.31 4.22 5.48
CA SER A 291 5.48 3.32 6.28
C SER A 291 4.06 3.86 6.57
N CYS A 292 3.79 5.12 6.21
CA CYS A 292 2.58 5.92 6.48
C CYS A 292 2.31 6.19 7.97
N VAL A 293 2.26 5.12 8.78
CA VAL A 293 1.99 5.16 10.20
C VAL A 293 3.28 5.15 11.02
N PRO A 294 3.28 5.75 12.22
CA PRO A 294 4.36 5.61 13.17
C PRO A 294 4.36 4.22 13.82
N PHE A 295 5.53 3.75 14.22
CA PHE A 295 5.73 2.50 14.95
C PHE A 295 6.47 2.80 16.26
N LEU A 296 6.13 2.07 17.33
CA LEU A 296 6.96 2.07 18.53
C LEU A 296 8.35 1.51 18.21
N PHE A 297 9.37 2.22 18.66
CA PHE A 297 10.78 1.93 18.48
C PHE A 297 11.43 1.88 19.85
N GLY A 298 11.68 0.66 20.32
CA GLY A 298 12.15 0.44 21.68
C GLY A 298 10.97 0.53 22.64
N ALA A 299 11.14 1.25 23.75
CA ALA A 299 10.11 1.40 24.76
C ALA A 299 9.38 2.76 24.72
N HIS A 300 10.00 3.83 24.19
CA HIS A 300 9.52 5.21 24.42
C HIS A 300 9.64 6.15 23.20
N ARG A 301 9.86 5.63 21.99
CA ARG A 301 10.06 6.46 20.79
C ARG A 301 9.15 6.00 19.68
N ALA A 302 8.45 6.92 19.02
CA ALA A 302 7.74 6.63 17.77
C ALA A 302 8.64 6.98 16.57
N VAL A 303 8.66 6.12 15.55
CA VAL A 303 9.40 6.35 14.30
C VAL A 303 8.53 6.09 13.08
N LYS A 304 8.81 6.78 11.98
CA LYS A 304 8.31 6.41 10.64
C LYS A 304 9.46 5.92 9.80
N TYR A 305 9.26 4.81 9.09
CA TYR A 305 10.26 4.27 8.19
C TYR A 305 10.10 4.84 6.79
N ALA A 306 11.22 5.00 6.09
CA ALA A 306 11.22 5.38 4.68
C ALA A 306 12.30 4.61 3.91
N PHE A 307 11.96 4.13 2.72
CA PHE A 307 12.90 3.56 1.76
C PHE A 307 13.20 4.62 0.71
N ARG A 308 14.44 5.12 0.70
CA ARG A 308 14.90 6.14 -0.24
C ARG A 308 15.90 5.52 -1.21
N PRO A 309 15.72 5.70 -2.52
CA PRO A 309 16.72 5.25 -3.48
C PRO A 309 18.01 6.06 -3.31
N LEU A 310 19.14 5.38 -3.43
CA LEU A 310 20.46 6.02 -3.48
C LEU A 310 20.80 6.50 -4.91
N SER A 311 20.32 5.77 -5.91
CA SER A 311 20.48 6.15 -7.32
C SER A 311 19.77 7.49 -7.60
N ARG A 312 20.39 8.30 -8.46
CA ARG A 312 19.81 9.55 -8.99
C ARG A 312 19.23 9.35 -10.39
N GLU A 313 19.19 8.12 -10.88
CA GLU A 313 18.60 7.78 -12.17
C GLU A 313 17.15 8.22 -12.25
N LYS A 314 16.76 8.59 -13.46
CA LYS A 314 15.41 9.04 -13.79
C LYS A 314 15.00 8.39 -15.09
N THR A 315 14.31 7.28 -14.97
CA THR A 315 13.74 6.53 -16.08
C THR A 315 12.61 7.36 -16.68
N ARG A 316 12.66 7.58 -17.99
CA ARG A 316 11.57 8.26 -18.69
C ARG A 316 10.38 7.32 -18.80
N VAL A 317 9.17 7.85 -18.59
CA VAL A 317 7.95 7.13 -18.93
C VAL A 317 7.92 6.95 -20.46
N PRO A 318 7.78 5.72 -20.98
CA PRO A 318 7.75 5.49 -22.42
C PRO A 318 6.56 6.21 -23.07
N TRP A 319 6.74 6.72 -24.29
CA TRP A 319 5.64 7.33 -25.07
C TRP A 319 4.53 6.32 -25.43
N HIS A 320 4.93 5.07 -25.65
CA HIS A 320 4.03 3.94 -25.89
C HIS A 320 4.32 2.85 -24.85
N PRO A 321 3.85 3.03 -23.59
CA PRO A 321 4.14 2.09 -22.53
C PRO A 321 3.40 0.78 -22.79
N SER A 322 4.10 -0.35 -22.60
CA SER A 322 3.44 -1.65 -22.54
C SER A 322 2.52 -1.72 -21.32
N ALA A 323 1.66 -2.74 -21.27
CA ALA A 323 0.83 -2.98 -20.09
C ALA A 323 1.65 -3.25 -18.82
N ASN A 324 2.94 -3.57 -18.93
CA ASN A 324 3.83 -3.98 -17.82
C ASN A 324 5.17 -3.21 -17.83
N TYR A 325 5.22 -1.99 -18.35
CA TYR A 325 6.47 -1.25 -18.52
C TYR A 325 7.22 -0.99 -17.20
N LEU A 326 6.54 -0.95 -16.05
CA LEU A 326 7.19 -0.79 -14.74
C LEU A 326 7.97 -2.05 -14.34
N ARG A 327 7.47 -3.24 -14.72
CA ARG A 327 8.21 -4.49 -14.58
C ARG A 327 9.43 -4.50 -15.51
N GLU A 328 9.24 -4.09 -16.76
CA GLU A 328 10.34 -4.02 -17.74
C GLU A 328 11.44 -3.06 -17.29
N ALA A 329 11.09 -1.95 -16.65
CA ALA A 329 12.02 -0.99 -16.09
C ALA A 329 12.86 -1.54 -14.91
N MET A 330 12.43 -2.61 -14.24
CA MET A 330 13.18 -3.25 -13.16
C MET A 330 14.23 -4.26 -13.64
N VAL A 331 14.17 -4.68 -14.90
CA VAL A 331 15.05 -5.72 -15.48
C VAL A 331 16.26 -5.11 -16.19
N LYS A 332 16.18 -3.83 -16.54
CA LYS A 332 17.24 -3.07 -17.22
C LYS A 332 18.29 -2.56 -16.24
#